data_AF-A0A7S3EXG2-F1
#
_entry.id   AF-A0A7S3EXG2-F1
#
_cell.length_a   1.000
_cell.length_b   1.000
_cell.length_c   1.000
_cell.angle_alpha   90.00
_cell.angle_beta   90.00
_cell.angle_gamma   90.00
#
_symmetry.space_group_name_H-M   'P 1'
#
loop_
_entity.id
_entity.type
_entity.pdbx_description
1 polymer ?
#
loop_
_entity_poly.entity_id
_entity_poly.type
_entity_poly.pdbx_seq_one_letter_code
_entity_poly.pdbx_strand_id
1 'polypeptide(L)'
;VASSLIPGPCELGFDEQAIEVLENCGVVTLTIRRSGGTSGQCSCEYASADISATQGKDYVAAKGTLTFESGVTSMTIQIKIIDDDQAEGKEKFRVQLSSPSGCTIRDREDLAVVTIASDDVLKSKFGNVLARLGNRDKCEAVKEMWMQQFVDAVTIPMEGDSPTCAERTLHYCAVFWKVVFSLVPPVTLGGGWAAFSVALLLIAFMTMFIEDTALMLGCALGLKETVTAITIVAVGTSLPDTFASKRAAELDPSADNSVGNVTGSNCVNVFLGLGLPWLIASFYWETGGPNSDWMDKYGRADRDAYDSVKDYVASGSAVFVVKDDNLAFSVIMFSICACIALSILAFRRQAFGGELGGPIGPRKVSAFVMASLWFVWVTTAIMKVHEVF
;
A
#
# COMPACT_ATOMS: atom_id res chain seq x y z
N VAL A 1 41.15 27.51 32.21
CA VAL A 1 41.04 27.20 33.65
C VAL A 1 41.75 25.86 33.84
N ALA A 2 42.96 25.85 34.38
CA ALA A 2 43.65 24.60 34.70
C ALA A 2 42.85 23.93 35.83
N SER A 3 42.29 22.75 35.59
CA SER A 3 41.60 21.99 36.62
C SER A 3 42.62 21.69 37.72
N SER A 4 42.47 22.32 38.89
CA SER A 4 43.34 22.05 40.03
C SER A 4 43.21 20.56 40.37
N LEU A 5 44.30 19.82 40.19
CA LEU A 5 44.38 18.43 40.61
C LEU A 5 44.14 18.37 42.12
N ILE A 6 43.21 17.53 42.55
CA ILE A 6 42.86 17.37 43.96
C ILE A 6 43.78 16.29 44.54
N PRO A 7 44.69 16.62 45.46
CA PRO A 7 45.46 15.61 46.19
C PRO A 7 44.56 14.93 47.22
N GLY A 8 44.71 13.62 47.41
CA GLY A 8 43.93 12.88 48.42
C GLY A 8 43.59 11.46 47.98
N PRO A 9 42.91 10.67 48.85
CA PRO A 9 42.43 9.34 48.50
C PRO A 9 41.45 9.43 47.34
N CYS A 10 41.47 8.43 46.46
CA CYS A 10 40.56 8.36 45.33
C CYS A 10 39.84 7.02 45.26
N GLU A 11 38.62 7.08 44.77
CA GLU A 11 37.69 5.96 44.67
C GLU A 11 37.25 5.77 43.24
N LEU A 12 37.31 4.55 42.74
CA LEU A 12 36.75 4.15 41.46
C LEU A 12 35.40 3.48 41.68
N GLY A 13 34.45 3.78 40.81
CA GLY A 13 33.24 2.98 40.71
C GLY A 13 32.42 3.25 39.47
N PHE A 14 31.47 2.35 39.19
CA PHE A 14 30.54 2.52 38.08
C PHE A 14 29.66 3.77 38.29
N ASP A 15 29.31 4.44 37.19
CA ASP A 15 28.37 5.56 37.19
C ASP A 15 26.93 5.06 37.40
N GLU A 16 26.61 3.92 36.79
CA GLU A 16 25.34 3.22 36.91
C GLU A 16 25.61 1.74 37.23
N GLN A 17 24.96 1.21 38.27
CA GLN A 17 25.09 -0.20 38.69
C GLN A 17 24.04 -1.11 38.04
N ALA A 18 23.01 -0.55 37.40
CA ALA A 18 21.97 -1.29 36.69
C ALA A 18 21.70 -0.62 35.34
N ILE A 19 22.06 -1.31 34.26
CA ILE A 19 21.86 -0.84 32.89
C ILE A 19 20.93 -1.83 32.19
N GLU A 20 19.94 -1.31 31.45
CA GLU A 20 19.09 -2.12 30.58
C GLU A 20 19.32 -1.71 29.13
N VAL A 21 19.60 -2.69 28.27
CA VAL A 21 19.81 -2.49 26.83
C VAL A 21 18.96 -3.46 26.03
N LEU A 22 18.64 -3.09 24.80
CA LEU A 22 18.07 -4.00 23.82
C LEU A 22 19.18 -4.84 23.19
N GLU A 23 18.84 -6.06 22.81
CA GLU A 23 19.74 -7.03 22.18
C GLU A 23 20.37 -6.49 20.88
N ASN A 24 19.60 -5.74 20.09
CA ASN A 24 20.04 -5.09 18.85
C ASN A 24 20.90 -3.82 19.03
N CYS A 25 21.29 -3.46 20.26
CA CYS A 25 22.08 -2.24 20.49
C CYS A 25 23.53 -2.37 19.99
N GLY A 26 24.00 -3.60 19.73
CA GLY A 26 25.34 -3.94 19.25
C GLY A 26 26.45 -3.77 20.28
N VAL A 27 26.52 -2.63 20.98
CA VAL A 27 27.52 -2.36 22.02
C VAL A 27 26.89 -1.64 23.20
N VAL A 28 27.11 -2.16 24.41
CA VAL A 28 26.81 -1.46 25.66
C VAL A 28 28.06 -0.75 26.16
N THR A 29 27.92 0.50 26.60
CA THR A 29 29.02 1.31 27.15
C THR A 29 28.82 1.52 28.64
N LEU A 30 29.78 1.09 29.46
CA LEU A 30 29.79 1.28 30.91
C LEU A 30 30.78 2.39 31.26
N THR A 31 30.34 3.37 32.05
CA THR A 31 31.19 4.48 32.50
C THR A 31 31.66 4.24 33.93
N ILE A 32 32.96 4.39 34.17
CA ILE A 32 33.60 4.30 35.48
C ILE A 32 34.07 5.69 35.84
N ARG A 33 33.68 6.16 37.04
CA ARG A 33 34.08 7.46 37.57
C ARG A 33 35.12 7.30 38.67
N ARG A 34 36.13 8.17 38.60
CA ARG A 34 37.08 8.44 39.68
C ARG A 34 36.55 9.61 40.52
N SER A 35 36.35 9.37 41.80
CA SER A 35 35.86 10.34 42.80
C SER A 35 36.94 10.64 43.85
N GLY A 36 36.87 11.82 44.47
CA GLY A 36 37.87 12.26 45.45
C GLY A 36 39.14 12.83 44.79
N GLY A 37 40.31 12.30 45.14
CA GLY A 37 41.60 12.74 44.62
C GLY A 37 41.78 12.49 43.12
N THR A 38 42.19 13.51 42.37
CA THR A 38 42.47 13.43 40.92
C THR A 38 43.95 13.55 40.58
N SER A 39 44.80 13.77 41.57
CA SER A 39 46.26 13.80 41.42
C SER A 39 46.85 12.38 41.40
N GLY A 40 47.80 12.13 40.51
CA GLY A 40 48.49 10.84 40.37
C GLY A 40 47.70 9.81 39.54
N GLN A 41 48.42 8.81 39.03
CA GLN A 41 47.84 7.72 38.24
C GLN A 41 47.19 6.68 39.15
N CYS A 42 46.03 6.16 38.75
CA CYS A 42 45.42 5.00 39.41
C CYS A 42 44.88 4.01 38.39
N SER A 43 44.80 2.73 38.75
CA SER A 43 44.31 1.69 37.85
C SER A 43 43.45 0.65 38.56
N CYS A 44 42.63 -0.06 37.79
CA CYS A 44 41.90 -1.24 38.21
C CYS A 44 41.73 -2.20 37.04
N GLU A 45 41.46 -3.46 37.33
CA GLU A 45 41.05 -4.45 36.35
C GLU A 45 39.53 -4.56 36.31
N TYR A 46 38.99 -5.00 35.18
CA TYR A 46 37.59 -5.35 35.06
C TYR A 46 37.42 -6.70 34.37
N ALA A 47 36.36 -7.42 34.73
CA ALA A 47 35.96 -8.64 34.05
C ALA A 47 34.43 -8.79 34.04
N SER A 48 33.89 -9.27 32.92
CA SER A 48 32.50 -9.68 32.80
C SER A 48 32.30 -11.13 33.27
N ALA A 49 31.14 -11.43 33.82
CA ALA A 49 30.75 -12.78 34.22
C ALA A 49 29.25 -13.03 34.00
N ASP A 50 28.92 -14.28 33.72
CA ASP A 50 27.56 -14.74 33.45
C ASP A 50 26.69 -14.68 34.73
N ILE A 51 25.40 -14.37 34.57
CA ILE A 51 24.36 -14.60 35.58
C ILE A 51 23.29 -15.51 34.96
N SER A 52 22.58 -14.99 33.96
CA SER A 52 21.64 -15.75 33.13
C SER A 52 21.93 -15.61 31.65
N ALA A 53 22.54 -14.50 31.22
CA ALA A 53 23.14 -14.36 29.91
C ALA A 53 24.48 -15.12 29.87
N THR A 54 24.75 -15.78 28.76
CA THR A 54 25.88 -16.67 28.50
C THR A 54 26.90 -16.02 27.56
N GLN A 55 28.16 -15.99 27.98
CA GLN A 55 29.26 -15.50 27.13
C GLN A 55 29.34 -16.26 25.79
N GLY A 56 29.56 -15.53 24.71
CA GLY A 56 29.65 -16.07 23.35
C GLY A 56 28.30 -16.38 22.69
N LYS A 57 27.20 -16.37 23.46
CA LYS A 57 25.84 -16.45 22.94
C LYS A 57 25.15 -15.08 22.99
N ASP A 58 25.10 -14.45 24.17
CA ASP A 58 24.29 -13.24 24.39
C ASP A 58 25.17 -11.98 24.48
N TYR A 59 26.44 -12.13 24.85
CA TYR A 59 27.43 -11.06 24.85
C TYR A 59 28.85 -11.59 24.65
N VAL A 60 29.77 -10.73 24.22
CA VAL A 60 31.19 -11.09 24.11
C VAL A 60 31.89 -10.79 25.44
N ALA A 61 32.51 -11.80 26.05
CA ALA A 61 33.25 -11.64 27.29
C ALA A 61 34.32 -10.55 27.18
N ALA A 62 34.34 -9.64 28.15
CA ALA A 62 35.25 -8.51 28.19
C ALA A 62 36.07 -8.53 29.49
N LYS A 63 37.38 -8.37 29.36
CA LYS A 63 38.30 -8.20 30.47
C LYS A 63 39.45 -7.27 30.08
N GLY A 64 39.94 -6.48 31.03
CA GLY A 64 41.05 -5.57 30.77
C GLY A 64 41.46 -4.76 31.98
N THR A 65 42.38 -3.83 31.76
CA THR A 65 42.89 -2.91 32.78
C THR A 65 42.54 -1.49 32.38
N LEU A 66 41.95 -0.72 33.29
CA LEU A 66 41.69 0.70 33.14
C LEU A 66 42.77 1.49 33.90
N THR A 67 43.37 2.47 33.24
CA THR A 67 44.42 3.33 33.81
C THR A 67 44.00 4.79 33.70
N PHE A 68 43.66 5.39 34.83
CA PHE A 68 43.32 6.80 34.94
C PHE A 68 44.59 7.61 35.14
N GLU A 69 45.00 8.35 34.11
CA GLU A 69 46.07 9.34 34.22
C GLU A 69 45.70 10.47 35.20
N SER A 70 46.71 11.21 35.67
CA SER A 70 46.48 12.35 36.56
C SER A 70 45.53 13.36 35.90
N GLY A 71 44.42 13.66 36.58
CA GLY A 71 43.37 14.57 36.10
C GLY A 71 42.25 13.91 35.30
N VAL A 72 42.35 12.62 34.94
CA VAL A 72 41.27 11.89 34.27
C VAL A 72 40.26 11.41 35.30
N THR A 73 38.99 11.83 35.14
CA THR A 73 37.91 11.52 36.10
C THR A 73 36.92 10.47 35.62
N SER A 74 36.96 10.06 34.35
CA SER A 74 36.05 9.07 33.79
C SER A 74 36.69 8.27 32.67
N MET A 75 36.42 6.97 32.62
CA MET A 75 36.75 6.07 31.50
C MET A 75 35.55 5.21 31.15
N THR A 76 35.53 4.68 29.94
CA THR A 76 34.45 3.83 29.45
C THR A 76 34.94 2.45 29.05
N ILE A 77 34.10 1.43 29.27
CA ILE A 77 34.27 0.07 28.77
C ILE A 77 33.18 -0.18 27.74
N GLN A 78 33.53 -0.77 26.61
CA GLN A 78 32.58 -1.20 25.59
C GLN A 78 32.50 -2.73 25.57
N ILE A 79 31.29 -3.26 25.69
CA ILE A 79 31.01 -4.69 25.64
C ILE A 79 30.07 -4.94 24.47
N LYS A 80 30.44 -5.85 23.58
CA LYS A 80 29.61 -6.20 22.43
C LYS A 80 28.46 -7.10 22.87
N ILE A 81 27.24 -6.70 22.54
CA ILE A 81 26.03 -7.51 22.69
C ILE A 81 25.84 -8.29 21.39
N ILE A 82 25.49 -9.56 21.51
CA ILE A 82 25.27 -10.43 20.36
C ILE A 82 23.76 -10.43 20.11
N ASP A 83 23.38 -10.12 18.88
CA ASP A 83 21.99 -10.10 18.43
C ASP A 83 21.66 -11.44 17.79
N ASP A 84 20.66 -12.14 18.33
CA ASP A 84 20.13 -13.35 17.74
C ASP A 84 18.62 -13.23 17.46
N ASP A 85 18.05 -14.30 16.93
CA ASP A 85 16.70 -14.34 16.37
C ASP A 85 15.73 -15.17 17.23
N GLN A 86 16.18 -15.60 18.42
CA GLN A 86 15.45 -16.43 19.37
C GLN A 86 14.76 -15.56 20.42
N ALA A 87 13.45 -15.74 20.54
CA ALA A 87 12.68 -15.05 21.57
C ALA A 87 13.01 -15.60 22.96
N GLU A 88 13.83 -14.85 23.69
CA GLU A 88 14.30 -15.18 25.03
C GLU A 88 13.69 -14.28 26.10
N GLY A 89 13.89 -14.65 27.36
CA GLY A 89 13.52 -13.80 28.50
C GLY A 89 14.49 -12.63 28.65
N LYS A 90 14.26 -11.76 29.64
CA LYS A 90 15.29 -10.79 30.02
C LYS A 90 16.47 -11.54 30.65
N GLU A 91 17.63 -11.42 30.05
CA GLU A 91 18.86 -12.06 30.53
C GLU A 91 19.82 -11.04 31.13
N LYS A 92 20.74 -11.50 31.98
CA LYS A 92 21.64 -10.62 32.73
C LYS A 92 23.06 -11.14 32.75
N PHE A 93 24.02 -10.23 32.65
CA PHE A 93 25.42 -10.46 32.99
C PHE A 93 25.92 -9.35 33.91
N ARG A 94 27.07 -9.56 34.54
CA ARG A 94 27.68 -8.58 35.45
C ARG A 94 29.09 -8.23 35.05
N VAL A 95 29.52 -7.03 35.41
CA VAL A 95 30.90 -6.55 35.27
C VAL A 95 31.39 -6.08 36.62
N GLN A 96 32.55 -6.57 37.04
CA GLN A 96 33.13 -6.29 38.35
C GLN A 96 34.50 -5.64 38.21
N LEU A 97 34.81 -4.68 39.08
CA LEU A 97 36.14 -4.09 39.21
C LEU A 97 36.98 -4.87 40.24
N SER A 98 38.26 -5.06 39.95
CA SER A 98 39.21 -5.77 40.82
C SER A 98 40.61 -5.14 40.79
N SER A 99 41.50 -5.64 41.65
CA SER A 99 42.94 -5.31 41.64
C SER A 99 43.25 -3.80 41.61
N PRO A 100 42.65 -2.94 42.48
CA PRO A 100 42.91 -1.51 42.43
C PRO A 100 44.35 -1.17 42.84
N SER A 101 44.96 -0.23 42.14
CA SER A 101 46.28 0.33 42.43
C SER A 101 46.23 1.86 42.43
N GLY A 102 46.84 2.49 43.45
CA GLY A 102 46.81 3.95 43.63
C GLY A 102 45.42 4.53 43.98
N CYS A 103 44.41 3.68 44.18
CA CYS A 103 43.03 4.04 44.50
C CYS A 103 42.34 2.95 45.33
N THR A 104 41.12 3.22 45.75
CA THR A 104 40.20 2.24 46.34
C THR A 104 38.96 2.07 45.44
N ILE A 105 38.22 0.99 45.58
CA ILE A 105 36.93 0.81 44.87
C ILE A 105 35.83 1.19 45.87
N ARG A 106 34.85 1.99 45.41
CA ARG A 106 33.81 2.63 46.25
C ARG A 106 33.08 1.66 47.16
N ASP A 107 32.83 0.45 46.66
CA ASP A 107 32.36 -0.71 47.43
C ASP A 107 33.26 -1.92 47.11
N ARG A 108 33.57 -2.77 48.09
CA ARG A 108 34.45 -3.95 47.89
C ARG A 108 33.95 -4.93 46.81
N GLU A 109 32.71 -4.76 46.37
CA GLU A 109 32.03 -5.54 45.33
C GLU A 109 31.38 -4.64 44.27
N ASP A 110 31.95 -3.45 43.97
CA ASP A 110 31.32 -2.56 43.00
C ASP A 110 31.12 -3.25 41.64
N LEU A 111 29.85 -3.38 41.28
CA LEU A 111 29.36 -4.32 40.28
C LEU A 111 28.25 -3.66 39.48
N ALA A 112 28.42 -3.66 38.16
CA ALA A 112 27.37 -3.27 37.23
C ALA A 112 26.66 -4.52 36.70
N VAL A 113 25.33 -4.55 36.82
CA VAL A 113 24.47 -5.56 36.19
C VAL A 113 23.89 -4.98 34.91
N VAL A 114 24.14 -5.66 33.80
CA VAL A 114 23.54 -5.33 32.51
C VAL A 114 22.41 -6.32 32.25
N THR A 115 21.21 -5.81 32.01
CA THR A 115 20.04 -6.57 31.59
C THR A 115 19.86 -6.41 30.08
N ILE A 116 19.88 -7.53 29.37
CA ILE A 116 19.60 -7.61 27.94
C ILE A 116 18.10 -7.92 27.80
N ALA A 117 17.36 -7.00 27.21
CA ALA A 117 15.96 -7.19 26.88
C ALA A 117 15.83 -7.61 25.41
N SER A 118 15.25 -8.78 25.18
CA SER A 118 14.99 -9.28 23.83
C SER A 118 13.93 -8.41 23.14
N ASP A 119 14.21 -7.98 21.91
CA ASP A 119 13.24 -7.31 21.04
C ASP A 119 12.37 -8.32 20.25
N ASP A 120 12.65 -9.63 20.40
CA ASP A 120 12.01 -10.74 19.71
C ASP A 120 10.70 -11.21 20.36
N VAL A 121 10.38 -10.81 21.59
CA VAL A 121 9.16 -11.26 22.29
C VAL A 121 7.88 -10.77 21.59
N LEU A 122 7.91 -9.58 20.98
CA LEU A 122 6.83 -9.08 20.11
C LEU A 122 6.83 -9.78 18.74
N LYS A 123 8.00 -10.20 18.23
CA LYS A 123 8.16 -10.97 16.99
C LYS A 123 7.64 -12.41 17.16
N SER A 124 7.73 -13.02 18.34
CA SER A 124 7.32 -14.40 18.66
C SER A 124 5.80 -14.59 18.80
N LYS A 125 5.07 -13.64 19.41
CA LYS A 125 3.60 -13.75 19.55
C LYS A 125 2.86 -13.60 18.21
N PHE A 126 3.40 -12.79 17.29
CA PHE A 126 2.93 -12.74 15.90
C PHE A 126 3.56 -13.86 15.04
N GLY A 127 4.79 -14.27 15.37
CA GLY A 127 5.55 -15.31 14.69
C GLY A 127 4.98 -16.71 14.82
N ASN A 128 4.36 -17.09 15.94
CA ASN A 128 3.81 -18.46 16.09
C ASN A 128 2.59 -18.75 15.18
N VAL A 129 1.91 -17.71 14.66
CA VAL A 129 0.84 -17.86 13.67
C VAL A 129 1.39 -17.86 12.24
N LEU A 130 2.49 -17.13 11.97
CA LEU A 130 3.14 -17.03 10.66
C LEU A 130 4.20 -18.12 10.40
N ALA A 131 4.83 -18.69 11.42
CA ALA A 131 5.87 -19.72 11.31
C ALA A 131 5.33 -21.11 10.88
N ARG A 132 4.00 -21.32 10.95
CA ARG A 132 3.35 -22.47 10.31
C ARG A 132 3.19 -22.29 8.78
N LEU A 133 3.53 -21.12 8.24
CA LEU A 133 3.45 -20.77 6.83
C LEU A 133 4.76 -20.11 6.35
N GLY A 134 5.87 -20.86 6.40
CA GLY A 134 7.00 -20.75 5.47
C GLY A 134 7.80 -19.43 5.34
N ASN A 135 9.08 -19.50 5.75
CA ASN A 135 10.23 -18.61 5.45
C ASN A 135 10.18 -17.14 5.92
N ARG A 136 10.91 -16.85 7.00
CA ARG A 136 11.25 -15.50 7.52
C ARG A 136 11.87 -14.59 6.43
N ASP A 137 12.78 -15.13 5.61
CA ASP A 137 13.40 -14.40 4.48
C ASP A 137 12.40 -13.92 3.43
N LYS A 138 11.30 -14.66 3.23
CA LYS A 138 10.25 -14.26 2.29
C LYS A 138 9.42 -13.11 2.86
N CYS A 139 9.22 -13.05 4.18
CA CYS A 139 8.47 -11.96 4.80
C CYS A 139 9.26 -10.65 4.80
N GLU A 140 10.57 -10.70 5.07
CA GLU A 140 11.41 -9.50 4.98
C GLU A 140 11.54 -9.01 3.54
N ALA A 141 11.79 -9.91 2.57
CA ALA A 141 11.80 -9.54 1.17
C ALA A 141 10.46 -8.94 0.71
N VAL A 142 9.32 -9.50 1.13
CA VAL A 142 8.00 -8.94 0.83
C VAL A 142 7.81 -7.56 1.47
N LYS A 143 8.28 -7.36 2.71
CA LYS A 143 8.22 -6.07 3.41
C LYS A 143 9.06 -5.02 2.69
N GLU A 144 10.28 -5.35 2.30
CA GLU A 144 11.15 -4.47 1.52
C GLU A 144 10.53 -4.12 0.17
N MET A 145 10.02 -5.12 -0.57
CA MET A 145 9.31 -4.90 -1.83
C MET A 145 8.09 -3.99 -1.66
N TRP A 146 7.34 -4.14 -0.57
CA TRP A 146 6.17 -3.31 -0.33
C TRP A 146 6.56 -1.87 0.04
N MET A 147 7.54 -1.69 0.93
CA MET A 147 8.07 -0.37 1.28
C MET A 147 8.66 0.34 0.06
N GLN A 148 9.31 -0.40 -0.84
CA GLN A 148 9.85 0.16 -2.06
C GLN A 148 8.75 0.76 -2.95
N GLN A 149 7.55 0.16 -3.01
CA GLN A 149 6.42 0.75 -3.75
C GLN A 149 6.03 2.14 -3.24
N PHE A 150 6.10 2.37 -1.92
CA PHE A 150 5.83 3.69 -1.34
C PHE A 150 6.94 4.68 -1.69
N VAL A 151 8.20 4.24 -1.66
CA VAL A 151 9.34 5.08 -2.06
C VAL A 151 9.23 5.46 -3.53
N ASP A 152 8.96 4.51 -4.42
CA ASP A 152 8.79 4.74 -5.86
C ASP A 152 7.55 5.59 -6.17
N ALA A 153 6.53 5.53 -5.32
CA ALA A 153 5.34 6.36 -5.46
C ALA A 153 5.65 7.85 -5.28
N VAL A 154 6.52 8.21 -4.32
CA VAL A 154 6.84 9.60 -3.97
C VAL A 154 8.16 10.11 -4.54
N THR A 155 8.97 9.23 -5.14
CA THR A 155 10.24 9.58 -5.76
C THR A 155 10.14 9.60 -7.28
N ILE A 156 10.90 10.49 -7.89
CA ILE A 156 11.06 10.51 -9.36
C ILE A 156 12.32 9.68 -9.67
N PRO A 157 12.21 8.59 -10.44
CA PRO A 157 13.38 7.80 -10.82
C PRO A 157 14.35 8.68 -11.60
N MET A 158 15.61 8.71 -11.16
CA MET A 158 16.71 9.40 -11.83
C MET A 158 17.46 8.38 -12.70
N GLU A 159 16.79 7.73 -13.64
CA GLU A 159 17.47 6.89 -14.63
C GLU A 159 17.97 7.75 -15.79
N GLY A 160 19.25 8.11 -15.76
CA GLY A 160 19.93 8.82 -16.85
C GLY A 160 19.73 10.34 -16.82
N ASP A 161 19.16 10.89 -17.90
CA ASP A 161 18.95 12.34 -18.03
C ASP A 161 17.98 12.88 -16.99
N SER A 162 18.15 14.14 -16.60
CA SER A 162 17.25 14.80 -15.66
C SER A 162 15.81 14.77 -16.18
N PRO A 163 14.81 14.45 -15.33
CA PRO A 163 13.42 14.31 -15.76
C PRO A 163 12.91 15.61 -16.38
N THR A 164 12.24 15.48 -17.52
CA THR A 164 11.64 16.61 -18.25
C THR A 164 10.59 17.32 -17.38
N CYS A 165 10.29 18.59 -17.67
CA CYS A 165 9.24 19.32 -16.96
C CYS A 165 7.87 18.61 -17.07
N ALA A 166 7.61 17.93 -18.18
CA ALA A 166 6.38 17.16 -18.40
C ALA A 166 6.30 15.95 -17.46
N GLU A 167 7.38 15.17 -17.33
CA GLU A 167 7.43 14.02 -16.43
C GLU A 167 7.31 14.41 -14.97
N ARG A 168 7.96 15.51 -14.58
CA ARG A 168 7.86 16.05 -13.22
C ARG A 168 6.44 16.51 -12.90
N THR A 169 5.80 17.20 -13.83
CA THR A 169 4.41 17.65 -13.69
C THR A 169 3.48 16.45 -13.56
N LEU A 170 3.64 15.44 -14.43
CA LEU A 170 2.85 14.22 -14.39
C LEU A 170 3.04 13.45 -13.07
N HIS A 171 4.27 13.38 -12.56
CA HIS A 171 4.56 12.77 -11.27
C HIS A 171 3.79 13.48 -10.14
N TYR A 172 3.85 14.81 -10.05
CA TYR A 172 3.12 15.54 -9.02
C TYR A 172 1.59 15.40 -9.14
N CYS A 173 1.05 15.40 -10.36
CA CYS A 173 -0.37 15.14 -10.58
C CYS A 173 -0.80 13.72 -10.17
N ALA A 174 0.10 12.74 -10.32
CA ALA A 174 -0.18 11.34 -10.05
C ALA A 174 0.25 10.87 -8.66
N VAL A 175 1.02 11.65 -7.89
CA VAL A 175 1.63 11.21 -6.62
C VAL A 175 0.57 10.73 -5.62
N PHE A 176 -0.55 11.46 -5.54
CA PHE A 176 -1.69 11.08 -4.72
C PHE A 176 -2.18 9.68 -5.08
N TRP A 177 -2.42 9.44 -6.37
CA TRP A 177 -2.88 8.13 -6.87
C TRP A 177 -1.85 7.04 -6.67
N LYS A 178 -0.56 7.33 -6.88
CA LYS A 178 0.52 6.36 -6.67
C LYS A 178 0.61 5.90 -5.22
N VAL A 179 0.46 6.81 -4.25
CA VAL A 179 0.46 6.49 -2.82
C VAL A 179 -0.78 5.69 -2.42
N VAL A 180 -1.95 6.02 -3.00
CA VAL A 180 -3.17 5.24 -2.77
C VAL A 180 -3.00 3.80 -3.30
N PHE A 181 -2.44 3.63 -4.51
CA PHE A 181 -2.23 2.31 -5.08
C PHE A 181 -1.08 1.52 -4.43
N SER A 182 -0.10 2.17 -3.78
CA SER A 182 0.95 1.46 -3.02
C SER A 182 0.43 0.79 -1.74
N LEU A 183 -0.83 1.06 -1.34
CA LEU A 183 -1.52 0.28 -0.30
C LEU A 183 -1.80 -1.16 -0.72
N VAL A 184 -1.76 -1.47 -2.03
CA VAL A 184 -1.90 -2.84 -2.52
C VAL A 184 -0.61 -3.61 -2.24
N PRO A 185 -0.66 -4.74 -1.51
CA PRO A 185 0.54 -5.50 -1.19
C PRO A 185 1.12 -6.17 -2.45
N PRO A 186 2.41 -6.55 -2.43
CA PRO A 186 3.04 -7.29 -3.52
C PRO A 186 2.30 -8.57 -3.88
N VAL A 187 2.25 -8.92 -5.18
CA VAL A 187 1.63 -10.17 -5.68
C VAL A 187 2.32 -11.45 -5.19
N THR A 188 3.53 -11.33 -4.62
CA THR A 188 4.25 -12.44 -4.00
C THR A 188 3.64 -12.83 -2.65
N LEU A 189 2.87 -11.96 -2.01
CA LEU A 189 2.18 -12.24 -0.76
C LEU A 189 0.95 -13.10 -1.00
N GLY A 190 0.89 -14.27 -0.35
CA GLY A 190 -0.27 -15.17 -0.42
C GLY A 190 -0.58 -15.67 -1.83
N GLY A 191 0.43 -15.79 -2.71
CA GLY A 191 0.23 -16.22 -4.10
C GLY A 191 -0.61 -15.27 -4.95
N GLY A 192 -0.65 -13.99 -4.59
CA GLY A 192 -1.38 -12.94 -5.31
C GLY A 192 -2.78 -12.66 -4.77
N TRP A 193 -3.32 -13.52 -3.91
CA TRP A 193 -4.65 -13.34 -3.34
C TRP A 193 -4.75 -12.11 -2.44
N ALA A 194 -3.71 -11.81 -1.66
CA ALA A 194 -3.70 -10.61 -0.82
C ALA A 194 -3.74 -9.33 -1.66
N ALA A 195 -2.91 -9.28 -2.72
CA ALA A 195 -2.92 -8.17 -3.67
C ALA A 195 -4.28 -8.02 -4.36
N PHE A 196 -4.84 -9.14 -4.82
CA PHE A 196 -6.15 -9.19 -5.46
C PHE A 196 -7.28 -8.67 -4.55
N SER A 197 -7.38 -9.16 -3.31
CA SER A 197 -8.45 -8.77 -2.38
C SER A 197 -8.33 -7.31 -1.94
N VAL A 198 -7.11 -6.85 -1.61
CA VAL A 198 -6.90 -5.44 -1.21
C VAL A 198 -7.16 -4.50 -2.39
N ALA A 199 -6.71 -4.86 -3.60
CA ALA A 199 -7.00 -4.09 -4.79
C ALA A 199 -8.50 -3.99 -5.06
N LEU A 200 -9.26 -5.09 -4.94
CA LEU A 200 -10.72 -5.08 -5.11
C LEU A 200 -11.42 -4.17 -4.10
N LEU A 201 -11.03 -4.23 -2.82
CA LEU A 201 -11.61 -3.36 -1.79
C LEU A 201 -11.27 -1.89 -2.03
N LEU A 202 -10.03 -1.60 -2.42
CA LEU A 202 -9.58 -0.25 -2.71
C LEU A 202 -10.32 0.33 -3.92
N ILE A 203 -10.47 -0.45 -4.99
CA ILE A 203 -11.22 -0.05 -6.18
C ILE A 203 -12.68 0.18 -5.82
N ALA A 204 -13.33 -0.71 -5.06
CA ALA A 204 -14.71 -0.54 -4.64
C ALA A 204 -14.91 0.77 -3.84
N PHE A 205 -14.02 1.04 -2.88
CA PHE A 205 -14.04 2.27 -2.10
C PHE A 205 -13.81 3.51 -2.96
N MET A 206 -12.85 3.47 -3.89
CA MET A 206 -12.56 4.59 -4.77
C MET A 206 -13.68 4.87 -5.76
N THR A 207 -14.28 3.84 -6.34
CA THR A 207 -15.42 4.00 -7.27
C THR A 207 -16.59 4.66 -6.55
N MET A 208 -16.93 4.21 -5.35
CA MET A 208 -17.99 4.82 -4.54
C MET A 208 -17.69 6.30 -4.25
N PHE A 209 -16.46 6.61 -3.83
CA PHE A 209 -16.07 8.00 -3.53
C PHE A 209 -16.07 8.90 -4.77
N ILE A 210 -15.58 8.41 -5.91
CA ILE A 210 -15.54 9.14 -7.18
C ILE A 210 -16.95 9.38 -7.70
N GLU A 211 -17.84 8.39 -7.60
CA GLU A 211 -19.24 8.50 -8.02
C GLU A 211 -19.98 9.57 -7.20
N ASP A 212 -19.90 9.50 -5.87
CA ASP A 212 -20.53 10.50 -4.98
C ASP A 212 -19.99 11.91 -5.24
N THR A 213 -18.68 12.05 -5.39
CA THR A 213 -18.05 13.35 -5.67
C THR A 213 -18.45 13.89 -7.04
N ALA A 214 -18.52 13.02 -8.05
CA ALA A 214 -18.96 13.40 -9.39
C ALA A 214 -20.40 13.88 -9.38
N LEU A 215 -21.30 13.19 -8.68
CA LEU A 215 -22.71 13.58 -8.55
C LEU A 215 -22.86 14.92 -7.81
N MET A 216 -22.11 15.15 -6.72
CA MET A 216 -22.09 16.43 -6.03
C MET A 216 -21.59 17.57 -6.93
N LEU A 217 -20.53 17.33 -7.72
CA LEU A 217 -20.04 18.29 -8.71
C LEU A 217 -21.07 18.56 -9.81
N GLY A 218 -21.74 17.51 -10.31
CA GLY A 218 -22.82 17.61 -11.27
C GLY A 218 -23.95 18.49 -10.77
N CYS A 219 -24.37 18.30 -9.51
CA CYS A 219 -25.35 19.14 -8.84
C CYS A 219 -24.90 20.60 -8.75
N ALA A 220 -23.64 20.86 -8.36
CA ALA A 220 -23.08 22.20 -8.28
C ALA A 220 -23.02 22.92 -9.65
N LEU A 221 -22.84 22.17 -10.74
CA LEU A 221 -22.83 22.67 -12.11
C LEU A 221 -24.23 22.72 -12.74
N GLY A 222 -25.29 22.26 -12.05
CA GLY A 222 -26.65 22.20 -12.58
C GLY A 222 -26.85 21.14 -13.67
N LEU A 223 -26.01 20.10 -13.71
CA LEU A 223 -26.09 19.02 -14.68
C LEU A 223 -27.08 17.94 -14.19
N LYS A 224 -27.84 17.35 -15.13
CA LYS A 224 -28.64 16.15 -14.84
C LYS A 224 -27.72 15.00 -14.39
N GLU A 225 -28.19 14.17 -13.47
CA GLU A 225 -27.43 13.02 -12.95
C GLU A 225 -26.93 12.11 -14.07
N THR A 226 -27.79 11.81 -15.06
CA THR A 226 -27.41 11.00 -16.23
C THR A 226 -26.29 11.63 -17.06
N VAL A 227 -26.28 12.95 -17.22
CA VAL A 227 -25.23 13.67 -17.97
C VAL A 227 -23.91 13.61 -17.20
N THR A 228 -23.96 13.80 -15.89
CA THR A 228 -22.80 13.70 -14.99
C THR A 228 -22.20 12.29 -15.03
N ALA A 229 -23.05 11.26 -14.97
CA ALA A 229 -22.64 9.86 -15.06
C ALA A 229 -21.96 9.55 -16.40
N ILE A 230 -22.53 10.00 -17.53
CA ILE A 230 -21.98 9.76 -18.88
C ILE A 230 -20.65 10.49 -19.10
N THR A 231 -20.49 11.70 -18.57
CA THR A 231 -19.35 12.58 -18.92
C THR A 231 -18.19 12.51 -17.94
N ILE A 232 -18.48 12.38 -16.65
CA ILE A 232 -17.46 12.44 -15.59
C ILE A 232 -17.17 11.03 -15.09
N VAL A 233 -18.19 10.29 -14.68
CA VAL A 233 -18.01 8.96 -14.08
C VAL A 233 -17.52 7.95 -15.11
N ALA A 234 -18.21 7.82 -16.25
CA ALA A 234 -17.87 6.83 -17.27
C ALA A 234 -16.46 7.02 -17.83
N VAL A 235 -16.01 8.28 -18.01
CA VAL A 235 -14.63 8.58 -18.42
C VAL A 235 -13.64 8.14 -17.37
N GLY A 236 -13.91 8.46 -16.10
CA GLY A 236 -13.07 8.07 -14.98
C GLY A 236 -12.88 6.55 -14.88
N THR A 237 -13.95 5.78 -15.12
CA THR A 237 -13.91 4.31 -15.06
C THR A 237 -13.31 3.65 -16.30
N SER A 238 -13.44 4.25 -17.49
CA SER A 238 -12.93 3.67 -18.75
C SER A 238 -11.47 4.03 -19.07
N LEU A 239 -10.90 5.06 -18.44
CA LEU A 239 -9.49 5.43 -18.60
C LEU A 239 -8.52 4.34 -18.12
N PRO A 240 -8.71 3.72 -16.93
CA PRO A 240 -7.92 2.56 -16.50
C PRO A 240 -7.92 1.43 -17.55
N ASP A 241 -9.09 1.08 -18.09
CA ASP A 241 -9.22 0.05 -19.14
C ASP A 241 -8.44 0.43 -20.41
N THR A 242 -8.48 1.71 -20.78
CA THR A 242 -7.71 2.23 -21.92
C THR A 242 -6.20 2.05 -21.72
N PHE A 243 -5.69 2.40 -20.54
CA PHE A 243 -4.27 2.26 -20.23
C PHE A 243 -3.83 0.81 -20.07
N ALA A 244 -4.66 -0.03 -19.44
CA ALA A 244 -4.43 -1.46 -19.33
C ALA A 244 -4.38 -2.12 -20.72
N SER A 245 -5.33 -1.77 -21.61
CA SER A 245 -5.38 -2.30 -22.98
C SER A 245 -4.21 -1.82 -23.83
N LYS A 246 -3.77 -0.56 -23.63
CA LYS A 246 -2.54 -0.03 -24.24
C LYS A 246 -1.32 -0.82 -23.80
N ARG A 247 -1.16 -1.05 -22.48
CA ARG A 247 -0.03 -1.81 -21.94
C ARG A 247 -0.03 -3.25 -22.44
N ALA A 248 -1.19 -3.90 -22.48
CA ALA A 248 -1.33 -5.23 -23.06
C ALA A 248 -0.89 -5.26 -24.53
N ALA A 249 -1.26 -4.26 -25.33
CA ALA A 249 -0.85 -4.15 -26.73
C ALA A 249 0.64 -3.80 -26.93
N GLU A 250 1.29 -3.12 -25.98
CA GLU A 250 2.72 -2.82 -26.03
C GLU A 250 3.60 -4.04 -25.73
N LEU A 251 3.11 -4.95 -24.88
CA LEU A 251 3.86 -6.10 -24.38
C LEU A 251 3.67 -7.37 -25.21
N ASP A 252 2.62 -7.45 -26.01
CA ASP A 252 2.24 -8.63 -26.78
C ASP A 252 2.52 -8.44 -28.28
N PRO A 253 3.18 -9.41 -28.96
CA PRO A 253 3.28 -9.40 -30.42
C PRO A 253 1.92 -9.42 -31.15
N SER A 254 0.85 -9.92 -30.53
CA SER A 254 -0.52 -9.82 -31.06
C SER A 254 -1.39 -8.87 -30.21
N ALA A 255 -2.53 -8.44 -30.76
CA ALA A 255 -3.48 -7.63 -30.00
C ALA A 255 -4.39 -8.47 -29.08
N ASP A 256 -4.16 -9.79 -28.97
CA ASP A 256 -5.12 -10.72 -28.35
C ASP A 256 -5.30 -10.43 -26.86
N ASN A 257 -4.22 -10.13 -26.13
CA ASN A 257 -4.31 -9.74 -24.73
C ASN A 257 -5.07 -8.41 -24.54
N SER A 258 -4.93 -7.47 -25.48
CA SER A 258 -5.66 -6.19 -25.45
C SER A 258 -7.16 -6.42 -25.68
N VAL A 259 -7.51 -7.28 -26.65
CA VAL A 259 -8.90 -7.68 -26.93
C VAL A 259 -9.50 -8.44 -25.75
N GLY A 260 -8.74 -9.36 -25.14
CA GLY A 260 -9.13 -10.08 -23.93
C GLY A 260 -9.42 -9.13 -22.76
N ASN A 261 -8.62 -8.09 -22.59
CA ASN A 261 -8.83 -7.09 -21.55
C ASN A 261 -10.12 -6.28 -21.77
N VAL A 262 -10.32 -5.76 -22.98
CA VAL A 262 -11.53 -4.98 -23.33
C VAL A 262 -12.79 -5.83 -23.21
N THR A 263 -12.77 -7.05 -23.77
CA THR A 263 -13.93 -7.95 -23.72
C THR A 263 -14.21 -8.43 -22.30
N GLY A 264 -13.16 -8.72 -21.51
CA GLY A 264 -13.28 -9.06 -20.09
C GLY A 264 -13.95 -7.95 -19.27
N SER A 265 -13.49 -6.70 -19.41
CA SER A 265 -14.09 -5.55 -18.72
C SER A 265 -15.57 -5.35 -19.10
N ASN A 266 -15.89 -5.40 -20.40
CA ASN A 266 -17.27 -5.27 -20.86
C ASN A 266 -18.17 -6.41 -20.34
N CYS A 267 -17.67 -7.64 -20.31
CA CYS A 267 -18.40 -8.77 -19.73
C CYS A 267 -18.70 -8.56 -18.24
N VAL A 268 -17.75 -8.05 -17.47
CA VAL A 268 -17.97 -7.71 -16.05
C VAL A 268 -19.04 -6.64 -15.91
N ASN A 269 -18.95 -5.56 -16.69
CA ASN A 269 -19.93 -4.46 -16.64
C ASN A 269 -21.36 -4.92 -17.01
N VAL A 270 -21.49 -5.81 -18.00
CA VAL A 270 -22.81 -6.31 -18.42
C VAL A 270 -23.33 -7.38 -17.46
N PHE A 271 -22.56 -8.42 -17.17
CA PHE A 271 -23.04 -9.56 -16.40
C PHE A 271 -23.08 -9.30 -14.90
N LEU A 272 -22.03 -8.68 -14.35
CA LEU A 272 -21.95 -8.37 -12.91
C LEU A 272 -22.50 -6.98 -12.60
N GLY A 273 -22.31 -6.00 -13.49
CA GLY A 273 -22.80 -4.63 -13.28
C GLY A 273 -24.31 -4.47 -13.50
N LEU A 274 -24.88 -5.06 -14.55
CA LEU A 274 -26.32 -4.99 -14.82
C LEU A 274 -27.04 -6.29 -14.46
N GLY A 275 -26.53 -7.43 -14.95
CA GLY A 275 -27.21 -8.72 -14.84
C GLY A 275 -27.43 -9.18 -13.40
N LEU A 276 -26.38 -9.15 -12.57
CA LEU A 276 -26.45 -9.63 -11.19
C LEU A 276 -27.39 -8.77 -10.31
N PRO A 277 -27.34 -7.42 -10.30
CA PRO A 277 -28.31 -6.61 -9.59
C PRO A 277 -29.75 -6.84 -10.05
N TRP A 278 -29.98 -7.00 -11.35
CA TRP A 278 -31.32 -7.31 -11.89
C TRP A 278 -31.81 -8.68 -11.43
N LEU A 279 -30.94 -9.68 -11.40
CA LEU A 279 -31.26 -11.01 -10.87
C LEU A 279 -31.62 -10.94 -9.38
N ILE A 280 -30.80 -10.26 -8.58
CA ILE A 280 -31.03 -10.07 -7.14
C ILE A 280 -32.36 -9.33 -6.90
N ALA A 281 -32.60 -8.24 -7.63
CA ALA A 281 -33.84 -7.47 -7.54
C ALA A 281 -35.06 -8.31 -7.94
N SER A 282 -34.94 -9.14 -8.97
CA SER A 282 -36.02 -10.03 -9.41
C SER A 282 -36.40 -11.04 -8.33
N PHE A 283 -35.42 -11.68 -7.68
CA PHE A 283 -35.68 -12.58 -6.55
C PHE A 283 -36.23 -11.85 -5.32
N TYR A 284 -35.71 -10.66 -5.02
CA TYR A 284 -36.18 -9.85 -3.89
C TYR A 284 -37.67 -9.53 -4.02
N TRP A 285 -38.11 -9.08 -5.20
CA TRP A 285 -39.52 -8.76 -5.40
C TRP A 285 -40.40 -10.00 -5.45
N GLU A 286 -39.95 -11.08 -6.08
CA GLU A 286 -40.73 -12.32 -6.14
C GLU A 286 -40.96 -12.91 -4.74
N THR A 287 -39.95 -12.84 -3.87
CA THR A 287 -40.06 -13.34 -2.48
C THR A 287 -40.86 -12.41 -1.57
N GLY A 288 -40.84 -11.10 -1.81
CA GLY A 288 -41.57 -10.11 -1.03
C GLY A 288 -43.05 -9.98 -1.41
N GLY A 289 -43.43 -10.37 -2.64
CA GLY A 289 -44.77 -10.20 -3.19
C GLY A 289 -45.13 -8.71 -3.43
N PRO A 290 -46.34 -8.42 -3.93
CA PRO A 290 -46.79 -7.06 -4.24
C PRO A 290 -47.18 -6.31 -2.95
N ASN A 291 -46.19 -6.06 -2.11
CA ASN A 291 -46.30 -5.33 -0.87
C ASN A 291 -46.48 -3.81 -1.11
N SER A 292 -46.64 -3.03 -0.04
CA SER A 292 -46.82 -1.57 -0.13
C SER A 292 -45.71 -0.90 -0.93
N ASP A 293 -44.47 -1.33 -0.73
CA ASP A 293 -43.29 -0.72 -1.31
C ASP A 293 -43.22 -0.97 -2.81
N TRP A 294 -43.58 -2.19 -3.25
CA TRP A 294 -43.71 -2.51 -4.67
C TRP A 294 -44.82 -1.68 -5.33
N MET A 295 -45.97 -1.57 -4.67
CA MET A 295 -47.12 -0.81 -5.18
C MET A 295 -46.84 0.70 -5.22
N ASP A 296 -46.04 1.23 -4.31
CA ASP A 296 -45.59 2.63 -4.36
C ASP A 296 -44.64 2.86 -5.54
N LYS A 297 -43.69 1.95 -5.73
CA LYS A 297 -42.67 2.06 -6.78
C LYS A 297 -43.23 1.87 -8.18
N TYR A 298 -44.04 0.83 -8.41
CA TYR A 298 -44.51 0.45 -9.74
C TYR A 298 -46.00 0.71 -9.95
N GLY A 299 -46.82 0.72 -8.91
CA GLY A 299 -48.27 0.95 -9.04
C GLY A 299 -48.65 2.43 -9.12
N ARG A 300 -48.21 3.22 -8.13
CA ARG A 300 -48.60 4.64 -7.98
C ARG A 300 -47.68 5.60 -8.72
N ALA A 301 -46.36 5.38 -8.64
CA ALA A 301 -45.39 6.27 -9.29
C ALA A 301 -45.31 6.06 -10.80
N ASP A 302 -45.69 4.88 -11.32
CA ASP A 302 -45.41 4.49 -12.69
C ASP A 302 -46.49 3.58 -13.30
N ARG A 303 -47.62 4.18 -13.70
CA ARG A 303 -48.79 3.44 -14.22
C ARG A 303 -48.47 2.54 -15.42
N ASP A 304 -47.60 2.97 -16.31
CA ASP A 304 -47.22 2.18 -17.49
C ASP A 304 -46.43 0.94 -17.08
N ALA A 305 -45.56 1.06 -16.08
CA ALA A 305 -44.85 -0.08 -15.51
C ALA A 305 -45.83 -1.09 -14.88
N TYR A 306 -46.81 -0.63 -14.09
CA TYR A 306 -47.84 -1.51 -13.52
C TYR A 306 -48.64 -2.24 -14.60
N ASP A 307 -49.11 -1.51 -15.61
CA ASP A 307 -49.97 -2.07 -16.65
C ASP A 307 -49.25 -3.14 -17.47
N SER A 308 -47.92 -3.03 -17.62
CA SER A 308 -47.09 -4.04 -18.29
C SER A 308 -46.98 -5.37 -17.54
N VAL A 309 -47.24 -5.39 -16.23
CA VAL A 309 -47.08 -6.58 -15.37
C VAL A 309 -48.32 -6.94 -14.55
N LYS A 310 -49.46 -6.28 -14.78
CA LYS A 310 -50.70 -6.45 -14.02
C LYS A 310 -51.18 -7.91 -13.90
N ASP A 311 -50.90 -8.74 -14.90
CA ASP A 311 -51.29 -10.15 -14.91
C ASP A 311 -50.47 -11.00 -13.91
N TYR A 312 -49.20 -10.63 -13.69
CA TYR A 312 -48.34 -11.23 -12.65
C TYR A 312 -48.78 -10.78 -11.26
N VAL A 313 -49.11 -9.50 -11.11
CA VAL A 313 -49.64 -8.97 -9.85
C VAL A 313 -50.97 -9.63 -9.48
N ALA A 314 -51.84 -9.87 -10.47
CA ALA A 314 -53.11 -10.56 -10.27
C ALA A 314 -52.95 -12.03 -9.84
N SER A 315 -51.84 -12.68 -10.18
CA SER A 315 -51.50 -14.03 -9.70
C SER A 315 -50.77 -14.04 -8.36
N GLY A 316 -50.52 -12.86 -7.77
CA GLY A 316 -49.88 -12.69 -6.47
C GLY A 316 -48.35 -12.59 -6.52
N SER A 317 -47.75 -12.52 -7.71
CA SER A 317 -46.30 -12.35 -7.90
C SER A 317 -45.95 -10.86 -8.07
N ALA A 318 -44.82 -10.44 -7.50
CA ALA A 318 -44.25 -9.13 -7.75
C ALA A 318 -42.96 -9.26 -8.54
N VAL A 319 -42.90 -8.56 -9.66
CA VAL A 319 -41.78 -8.64 -10.60
C VAL A 319 -40.96 -7.36 -10.59
N PHE A 320 -39.67 -7.49 -10.87
CA PHE A 320 -38.81 -6.34 -11.09
C PHE A 320 -39.04 -5.77 -12.50
N VAL A 321 -39.53 -4.53 -12.59
CA VAL A 321 -39.79 -3.86 -13.87
C VAL A 321 -38.62 -2.94 -14.24
N VAL A 322 -38.13 -3.07 -15.47
CA VAL A 322 -37.10 -2.21 -16.08
C VAL A 322 -37.70 -1.56 -17.32
N LYS A 323 -37.67 -0.22 -17.38
CA LYS A 323 -38.09 0.55 -18.56
C LYS A 323 -36.98 0.56 -19.62
N ASP A 324 -37.36 0.45 -20.88
CA ASP A 324 -36.46 0.36 -22.03
C ASP A 324 -36.12 1.72 -22.68
N ASP A 325 -36.45 2.85 -22.02
CA ASP A 325 -36.45 4.21 -22.58
C ASP A 325 -35.28 4.54 -23.53
N ASN A 326 -34.04 4.24 -23.14
CA ASN A 326 -32.84 4.59 -23.92
C ASN A 326 -32.03 3.40 -24.42
N LEU A 327 -32.43 2.17 -24.10
CA LEU A 327 -31.61 0.99 -24.36
C LEU A 327 -31.40 0.77 -25.86
N ALA A 328 -32.48 0.82 -26.64
CA ALA A 328 -32.41 0.65 -28.09
C ALA A 328 -31.51 1.69 -28.76
N PHE A 329 -31.64 2.97 -28.35
CA PHE A 329 -30.81 4.05 -28.86
C PHE A 329 -29.33 3.83 -28.57
N SER A 330 -28.99 3.52 -27.31
CA SER A 330 -27.60 3.29 -26.89
C SER A 330 -26.97 2.11 -27.63
N VAL A 331 -27.69 1.00 -27.82
CA VAL A 331 -27.20 -0.18 -28.55
C VAL A 331 -26.96 0.16 -30.02
N ILE A 332 -27.92 0.82 -30.69
CA ILE A 332 -27.79 1.20 -32.10
C ILE A 332 -26.58 2.13 -32.30
N MET A 333 -26.46 3.17 -31.47
CA MET A 333 -25.35 4.12 -31.55
C MET A 333 -24.00 3.44 -31.33
N PHE A 334 -23.90 2.57 -30.31
CA PHE A 334 -22.70 1.79 -30.05
C PHE A 334 -22.34 0.88 -31.23
N SER A 335 -23.33 0.17 -31.80
CA SER A 335 -23.12 -0.69 -32.98
C SER A 335 -22.61 0.11 -34.19
N ILE A 336 -23.16 1.30 -34.45
CA ILE A 336 -22.70 2.17 -35.54
C ILE A 336 -21.23 2.58 -35.32
N CYS A 337 -20.90 3.10 -34.12
CA CYS A 337 -19.53 3.49 -33.79
C CYS A 337 -18.56 2.31 -33.88
N ALA A 338 -18.95 1.13 -33.40
CA ALA A 338 -18.16 -0.08 -33.48
C ALA A 338 -17.93 -0.53 -34.93
N CYS A 339 -18.96 -0.49 -35.78
CA CYS A 339 -18.84 -0.79 -37.21
C CYS A 339 -17.88 0.17 -37.92
N ILE A 340 -17.94 1.48 -37.62
CA ILE A 340 -17.00 2.46 -38.17
C ILE A 340 -15.58 2.15 -37.70
N ALA A 341 -15.40 1.88 -36.41
CA ALA A 341 -14.09 1.55 -35.85
C ALA A 341 -13.48 0.29 -36.50
N LEU A 342 -14.25 -0.80 -36.59
CA LEU A 342 -13.82 -2.05 -37.21
C LEU A 342 -13.51 -1.85 -38.70
N SER A 343 -14.31 -1.05 -39.42
CA SER A 343 -14.07 -0.74 -40.83
C SER A 343 -12.75 0.01 -41.02
N ILE A 344 -12.42 0.95 -40.14
CA ILE A 344 -11.13 1.65 -40.16
C ILE A 344 -9.98 0.69 -39.92
N LEU A 345 -10.09 -0.20 -38.92
CA LEU A 345 -9.03 -1.18 -38.63
C LEU A 345 -8.83 -2.15 -39.81
N ALA A 346 -9.91 -2.67 -40.38
CA ALA A 346 -9.88 -3.54 -41.55
C ALA A 346 -9.26 -2.83 -42.77
N PHE A 347 -9.65 -1.58 -43.04
CA PHE A 347 -9.07 -0.78 -44.10
C PHE A 347 -7.57 -0.55 -43.89
N ARG A 348 -7.15 -0.20 -42.67
CA ARG A 348 -5.73 0.05 -42.35
C ARG A 348 -4.88 -1.20 -42.51
N ARG A 349 -5.41 -2.37 -42.13
CA ARG A 349 -4.75 -3.66 -42.35
C ARG A 349 -4.46 -3.89 -43.83
N GLN A 350 -5.44 -3.62 -44.70
CA GLN A 350 -5.30 -3.81 -46.14
C GLN A 350 -4.41 -2.75 -46.80
N ALA A 351 -4.54 -1.49 -46.42
CA ALA A 351 -3.87 -0.37 -47.08
C ALA A 351 -2.41 -0.16 -46.59
N PHE A 352 -2.13 -0.41 -45.31
CA PHE A 352 -0.85 -0.06 -44.68
C PHE A 352 -0.15 -1.24 -43.99
N GLY A 353 -0.73 -2.43 -44.03
CA GLY A 353 -0.15 -3.64 -43.41
C GLY A 353 -0.15 -3.62 -41.88
N GLY A 354 -0.84 -2.68 -41.24
CA GLY A 354 -0.90 -2.56 -39.78
C GLY A 354 -2.16 -1.85 -39.29
N GLU A 355 -2.77 -2.40 -38.24
CA GLU A 355 -4.04 -1.91 -37.69
C GLU A 355 -3.83 -0.69 -36.77
N LEU A 356 -2.84 -0.74 -35.88
CA LEU A 356 -2.53 0.31 -34.91
C LEU A 356 -1.25 1.13 -35.24
N GLY A 357 -0.41 0.60 -36.15
CA GLY A 357 0.88 1.17 -36.55
C GLY A 357 0.89 1.78 -37.96
N GLY A 358 2.06 1.86 -38.58
CA GLY A 358 2.22 2.34 -39.96
C GLY A 358 2.56 3.84 -40.09
N PRO A 359 2.41 4.42 -41.30
CA PRO A 359 2.86 5.76 -41.60
C PRO A 359 2.25 6.83 -40.68
N ILE A 360 3.05 7.84 -40.30
CA ILE A 360 2.70 8.83 -39.26
C ILE A 360 1.40 9.58 -39.58
N GLY A 361 1.21 9.99 -40.83
CA GLY A 361 0.01 10.73 -41.28
C GLY A 361 -1.27 9.90 -41.09
N PRO A 362 -1.43 8.77 -41.80
CA PRO A 362 -2.57 7.86 -41.64
C PRO A 362 -2.82 7.43 -40.20
N ARG A 363 -1.77 7.15 -39.41
CA ARG A 363 -1.92 6.79 -37.99
C ARG A 363 -2.55 7.92 -37.16
N LYS A 364 -2.13 9.17 -37.36
CA LYS A 364 -2.71 10.32 -36.66
C LYS A 364 -4.17 10.55 -37.06
N VAL A 365 -4.49 10.41 -38.34
CA VAL A 365 -5.87 10.55 -38.84
C VAL A 365 -6.79 9.49 -38.24
N SER A 366 -6.39 8.21 -38.26
CA SER A 366 -7.21 7.16 -37.66
C SER A 366 -7.38 7.33 -36.15
N ALA A 367 -6.32 7.75 -35.45
CA ALA A 367 -6.41 8.02 -34.01
C ALA A 367 -7.38 9.18 -33.71
N PHE A 368 -7.36 10.23 -34.52
CA PHE A 368 -8.29 11.35 -34.40
C PHE A 368 -9.74 10.90 -34.63
N VAL A 369 -10.02 10.12 -35.69
CA VAL A 369 -11.37 9.61 -35.97
C VAL A 369 -11.86 8.68 -34.86
N MET A 370 -10.99 7.79 -34.34
CA MET A 370 -11.35 6.91 -33.22
C MET A 370 -11.71 7.71 -31.96
N ALA A 371 -10.92 8.74 -31.64
CA ALA A 371 -11.24 9.63 -30.53
C ALA A 371 -12.54 10.41 -30.77
N SER A 372 -12.80 10.87 -32.01
CA SER A 372 -14.00 11.63 -32.33
C SER A 372 -15.29 10.79 -32.24
N LEU A 373 -15.23 9.48 -32.51
CA LEU A 373 -16.38 8.58 -32.33
C LEU A 373 -16.90 8.60 -30.89
N TRP A 374 -16.00 8.67 -29.91
CA TRP A 374 -16.39 8.78 -28.50
C TRP A 374 -17.11 10.11 -28.22
N PHE A 375 -16.58 11.23 -28.71
CA PHE A 375 -17.23 12.54 -28.56
C PHE A 375 -18.61 12.60 -29.23
N VAL A 376 -18.75 12.00 -30.42
CA VAL A 376 -20.04 11.87 -31.11
C VAL A 376 -21.03 11.10 -30.22
N TRP A 377 -20.62 9.94 -29.71
CA TRP A 377 -21.47 9.13 -28.84
C TRP A 377 -21.91 9.91 -27.59
N VAL A 378 -20.96 10.53 -26.86
CA VAL A 378 -21.27 11.33 -25.66
C VAL A 378 -22.25 12.46 -25.99
N THR A 379 -21.98 13.21 -27.06
CA THR A 379 -22.83 14.36 -27.45
C THR A 379 -24.24 13.89 -27.79
N THR A 380 -24.38 12.82 -28.56
CA THR A 380 -25.69 12.26 -28.93
C THR A 380 -26.44 11.69 -27.72
N ALA A 381 -25.75 11.05 -26.78
CA ALA A 381 -26.35 10.55 -25.55
C ALA A 381 -26.87 11.70 -24.67
N ILE A 382 -26.11 12.79 -24.54
CA ILE A 382 -26.54 13.99 -23.82
C ILE A 382 -27.75 14.64 -24.50
N MET A 383 -27.70 14.80 -25.83
CA MET A 383 -28.84 15.35 -26.60
C MET A 383 -30.10 14.51 -26.40
N LYS A 384 -29.97 13.19 -26.34
CA LYS A 384 -31.10 12.30 -26.05
C LYS A 384 -31.66 12.50 -24.65
N VAL A 385 -30.80 12.64 -23.63
CA VAL A 385 -31.20 12.94 -22.24
C VAL A 385 -31.90 14.30 -22.10
N HIS A 386 -31.63 15.24 -23.00
CA HIS A 386 -32.29 16.53 -23.07
C HIS A 386 -33.51 16.56 -24.02
N GLU A 387 -33.94 15.40 -24.53
CA GLU A 387 -35.10 15.26 -25.43
C GLU A 387 -35.02 16.17 -26.66
N VAL A 388 -33.80 16.43 -27.15
CA VAL A 388 -33.59 17.21 -28.36
C VAL A 388 -34.08 16.44 -29.60
N PHE A 389 -34.13 15.11 -29.52
CA PHE A 389 -34.72 14.19 -30.50
C PHE A 389 -35.08 12.82 -29.89
#